data_AF-A0AAU0UA71-F1
#
_entry.id   AF-A0AAU0UA71-F1
#
_cell.length_a   1.000
_cell.length_b   1.000
_cell.length_c   1.000
_cell.angle_alpha   90.00
_cell.angle_beta   90.00
_cell.angle_gamma   90.00
#
_symmetry.space_group_name_H-M   'P 1'
#
loop_
_entity.id
_entity.type
_entity.pdbx_description
1 polymer ?
#
loop_
_entity_poly.entity_id
_entity_poly.type
_entity_poly.pdbx_seq_one_letter_code
_entity_poly.pdbx_strand_id
1 'polypeptide(L)' 'MKQWIITYLDKDGVRQSLEFGSEQRPDMETAADYLREVLYPVVDKLDLNDLDGRAPEPTVKSLKALHSVQIISVTETP' A
#
# COMPACT_ATOMS: atom_id res chain seq x y z
N MET A 1 8.14 -18.14 7.08
CA MET A 1 7.57 -16.88 6.53
C MET A 1 7.67 -15.84 7.64
N LYS A 2 8.29 -14.69 7.39
CA LYS A 2 8.30 -13.58 8.35
C LYS A 2 7.07 -12.73 8.10
N GLN A 3 6.49 -12.19 9.16
CA GLN A 3 5.41 -11.23 9.05
C GLN A 3 5.97 -9.83 9.36
N TRP A 4 5.47 -8.85 8.65
CA TRP A 4 5.86 -7.45 8.75
C TRP A 4 4.60 -6.64 9.03
N ILE A 5 4.66 -5.71 9.97
CA ILE A 5 3.61 -4.75 10.24
C ILE A 5 3.93 -3.47 9.49
N ILE A 6 3.12 -3.17 8.49
CA ILE A 6 3.12 -1.89 7.78
C ILE A 6 2.21 -0.94 8.54
N THR A 7 2.78 0.08 9.17
CA THR A 7 2.02 1.16 9.80
C THR A 7 1.87 2.30 8.82
N TYR A 8 0.63 2.76 8.58
CA TYR A 8 0.31 3.87 7.69
C TYR A 8 -0.77 4.78 8.30
N LEU A 9 -0.89 6.00 7.78
CA LEU A 9 -2.03 6.89 8.03
C LEU A 9 -3.02 6.69 6.90
N ASP A 10 -4.30 6.49 7.22
CA ASP A 10 -5.38 6.51 6.23
C ASP A 10 -5.80 7.95 5.88
N LYS A 11 -6.74 8.14 4.93
CA LYS A 11 -7.25 9.45 4.50
C LYS A 11 -7.77 10.34 5.62
N ASP A 12 -8.21 9.73 6.72
CA ASP A 12 -8.69 10.44 7.92
C ASP A 12 -7.53 10.88 8.85
N GLY A 13 -6.29 10.55 8.49
CA GLY A 13 -5.12 10.75 9.36
C GLY A 13 -5.03 9.74 10.51
N VAL A 14 -5.86 8.69 10.47
CA VAL A 14 -5.87 7.63 11.49
C VAL A 14 -4.75 6.64 11.21
N ARG A 15 -3.98 6.31 12.25
CA ARG A 15 -2.94 5.27 12.19
C ARG A 15 -3.58 3.89 12.06
N GLN A 16 -3.20 3.17 11.02
CA GLN A 16 -3.59 1.81 10.73
C GLN A 16 -2.33 0.96 10.61
N SER A 17 -2.47 -0.33 10.88
CA SER A 17 -1.39 -1.32 10.82
C SER A 17 -1.86 -2.53 10.05
N LEU A 18 -1.03 -3.02 9.13
CA LEU A 18 -1.40 -4.10 8.23
C LEU A 18 -0.29 -5.13 8.15
N GLU A 19 -0.67 -6.39 8.31
CA GLU A 19 0.23 -7.53 8.32
C GLU A 19 0.58 -7.92 6.89
N PHE A 20 1.87 -8.03 6.62
CA PHE A 20 2.43 -8.39 5.32
C PHE A 20 3.36 -9.59 5.49
N GLY A 21 3.01 -10.71 4.86
CA GLY A 21 3.83 -11.91 4.86
C GLY A 21 4.91 -11.85 3.78
N SER A 22 6.18 -11.72 4.16
CA SER A 22 7.30 -11.74 3.23
C SER A 22 8.58 -12.25 3.89
N GLU A 23 9.41 -12.97 3.14
CA GLU A 23 10.70 -13.47 3.62
C GLU A 23 11.70 -12.34 3.92
N GLN A 24 11.57 -11.21 3.25
CA GLN A 24 12.42 -10.02 3.42
C GLN A 24 11.58 -8.79 3.75
N ARG A 25 12.21 -7.79 4.38
CA ARG A 25 11.59 -6.51 4.70
C ARG A 25 11.07 -5.86 3.42
N PRO A 26 9.76 -5.61 3.27
CA PRO A 26 9.27 -4.94 2.08
C PRO A 26 9.75 -3.49 2.07
N ASP A 27 10.07 -3.01 0.88
CA ASP A 27 10.28 -1.60 0.62
C ASP A 27 8.96 -0.84 0.71
N MET A 28 9.04 0.49 0.80
CA MET A 28 7.85 1.34 0.85
C MET A 28 6.96 1.13 -0.37
N GLU A 29 7.53 0.83 -1.53
CA GLU A 29 6.79 0.60 -2.77
C GLU A 29 5.99 -0.70 -2.72
N THR A 30 6.59 -1.81 -2.29
CA THR A 30 5.90 -3.09 -2.10
C THR A 30 4.83 -2.98 -1.02
N ALA A 31 5.13 -2.30 0.09
CA ALA A 31 4.15 -2.04 1.13
C ALA A 31 2.98 -1.19 0.63
N ALA A 32 3.24 -0.19 -0.22
CA ALA A 32 2.22 0.63 -0.85
C ALA A 32 1.35 -0.17 -1.82
N ASP A 33 1.95 -0.99 -2.67
CA ASP A 33 1.21 -1.84 -3.60
C ASP A 33 0.25 -2.77 -2.87
N TYR A 34 0.74 -3.47 -1.85
CA TYR A 34 -0.08 -4.34 -1.02
C TYR A 34 -1.18 -3.58 -0.26
N LEU A 35 -0.87 -2.40 0.29
CA LEU A 35 -1.87 -1.55 0.95
C LEU A 35 -2.98 -1.15 -0.02
N ARG A 36 -2.65 -0.84 -1.27
CA ARG A 36 -3.64 -0.53 -2.31
C ARG A 36 -4.55 -1.73 -2.54
N GLU A 37 -3.99 -2.92 -2.72
CA GLU A 37 -4.78 -4.14 -2.94
C GLU A 37 -5.71 -4.48 -1.76
N VAL A 38 -5.25 -4.29 -0.52
CA VAL A 38 -6.04 -4.62 0.68
C VAL A 38 -7.07 -3.54 1.04
N LEU A 39 -6.72 -2.26 0.92
CA LEU A 39 -7.62 -1.14 1.22
C LEU A 39 -8.63 -0.89 0.11
N TYR A 40 -8.19 -1.06 -1.12
CA TYR A 40 -8.98 -0.90 -2.33
C TYR A 40 -8.90 -2.19 -3.12
N PRO A 41 -9.52 -3.29 -2.62
CA PRO A 41 -9.73 -4.49 -3.40
C PRO A 41 -10.76 -4.12 -4.47
N VAL A 42 -10.29 -3.46 -5.53
CA VAL A 42 -11.08 -3.19 -6.71
C VAL A 42 -11.47 -4.55 -7.24
N VAL A 43 -12.77 -4.84 -7.18
CA VAL A 43 -13.36 -6.01 -7.81
C VAL A 43 -12.96 -5.93 -9.27
N ASP A 44 -11.96 -6.73 -9.63
CA ASP A 44 -11.40 -6.93 -10.95
C ASP A 44 -12.56 -7.10 -11.95
N LYS A 45 -13.02 -5.99 -12.56
CA LYS A 45 -13.81 -5.97 -13.81
C LYS A 45 -14.33 -4.63 -14.31
N LEU A 46 -14.43 -3.56 -13.52
CA LEU A 46 -14.94 -2.30 -14.06
C LEU A 46 -13.91 -1.18 -13.93
N ASP A 47 -13.37 -0.79 -15.07
CA ASP A 47 -12.63 0.45 -15.32
C ASP A 47 -11.16 0.50 -14.85
N LEU A 48 -10.35 -0.45 -15.33
CA LEU A 48 -8.90 -0.28 -15.48
C LEU A 48 -8.52 0.18 -16.91
N ASN A 49 -9.47 0.79 -17.64
CA ASN A 49 -9.23 1.28 -18.99
C ASN A 49 -8.79 2.77 -19.03
N ASP A 50 -8.58 3.40 -17.87
CA ASP A 50 -8.14 4.80 -17.77
C ASP A 50 -6.71 4.95 -17.19
N LEU A 51 -5.99 3.85 -16.99
CA LEU A 51 -4.59 3.88 -16.48
C LEU A 51 -3.56 3.40 -17.50
N ASP A 52 -3.92 3.32 -18.78
CA ASP A 52 -3.00 3.10 -19.90
C ASP A 52 -2.30 4.42 -20.24
N GLY A 53 -1.33 4.84 -19.42
CA GLY A 53 -0.58 6.07 -19.72
C GLY A 53 0.28 6.69 -18.62
N ARG A 54 0.23 6.23 -17.37
CA ARG A 54 1.23 6.65 -16.37
C ARG A 54 2.25 5.54 -16.20
N ALA A 55 3.51 5.90 -16.45
CA ALA A 55 4.71 5.18 -16.06
C ALA A 55 4.58 4.60 -14.63
N PRO A 56 5.44 3.63 -14.24
CA PRO A 56 5.50 3.12 -12.86
C PRO A 56 5.95 4.25 -11.91
N GLU A 57 5.06 5.18 -11.63
CA GLU A 57 5.22 6.13 -10.55
C GLU A 57 5.16 5.32 -9.25
N PRO A 58 6.03 5.63 -8.27
CA PRO A 58 6.10 4.87 -7.04
C PRO A 58 4.71 4.82 -6.40
N THR A 59 4.20 3.62 -6.15
CA THR A 59 2.83 3.39 -5.64
C THR A 59 2.57 4.18 -4.36
N VAL A 60 3.63 4.48 -3.59
CA VAL A 60 3.63 5.36 -2.41
C VAL A 60 3.14 6.79 -2.73
N LYS A 61 3.63 7.41 -3.80
CA LYS A 61 3.23 8.77 -4.18
C LYS A 61 1.77 8.80 -4.62
N SER A 62 1.35 7.79 -5.37
CA SER A 62 -0.04 7.65 -5.82
C SER A 62 -0.98 7.37 -4.65
N LEU A 63 -0.61 6.53 -3.68
CA LEU A 63 -1.38 6.32 -2.45
C LEU A 63 -1.55 7.59 -1.63
N LYS A 64 -0.48 8.36 -1.48
CA LYS A 64 -0.55 9.64 -0.78
C LYS A 64 -1.36 10.68 -1.55
N ALA A 65 -1.18 10.78 -2.87
CA ALA A 65 -1.84 11.81 -3.68
C ALA A 65 -3.31 11.51 -3.94
N LEU A 66 -3.66 10.25 -4.22
CA LEU A 66 -5.01 9.83 -4.60
C LEU A 66 -5.85 9.43 -3.38
N HIS A 67 -5.23 8.81 -2.38
CA HIS A 67 -5.94 8.23 -1.25
C HIS A 67 -5.59 8.90 0.08
N SER A 68 -4.72 9.92 0.09
CA SER A 68 -4.20 10.54 1.32
C SER A 68 -3.61 9.52 2.31
N VAL A 69 -3.15 8.37 1.80
CA VAL A 69 -2.55 7.30 2.59
C VAL A 69 -1.04 7.50 2.66
N GLN A 70 -0.46 7.46 3.86
CA GLN A 70 0.99 7.64 4.05
C GLN A 70 1.58 6.55 4.92
N ILE A 71 2.52 5.78 4.38
CA ILE A 71 3.27 4.78 5.13
C ILE A 71 4.19 5.50 6.13
N ILE A 72 4.09 5.12 7.40
CA ILE A 72 4.87 5.65 8.52
C ILE A 72 6.09 4.77 8.78
N SER A 73 5.89 3.45 8.86
CA SER A 73 6.97 2.52 9.15
C SER A 73 6.61 1.09 8.78
N VAL A 74 7.63 0.26 8.59
CA VAL A 74 7.50 -1.18 8.40
C VAL A 74 8.43 -1.86 9.40
N THR A 75 7.86 -2.64 10.30
CA THR A 75 8.57 -3.36 11.37
C THR A 75 8.27 -4.85 11.30
N GLU A 76 9.22 -5.71 11.66
CA GLU A 76 8.95 -7.16 11.77
C GLU A 76 7.94 -7.41 12.90
N THR A 77 6.98 -8.31 12.70
CA THR A 77 6.13 -8.80 13.80
C THR A 77 6.98 -9.58 14.80
N PRO A 78 6.82 -9.37 16.12
CA PRO A 78 7.51 -10.14 17.14
C PRO A 78 7.07 -11.61 17.18
#